data_AF-A0A956EM57-F1
#
_entry.id   AF-A0A956EM57-F1
#
_cell.length_a   1.000
_cell.length_b   1.000
_cell.length_c   1.000
_cell.angle_alpha   90.00
_cell.angle_beta   90.00
_cell.angle_gamma   90.00
#
_symmetry.space_group_name_H-M   'P 1'
#
loop_
_entity.id
_entity.type
_entity.pdbx_description
1 polymer ?
#
loop_
_entity_poly.entity_id
_entity_poly.type
_entity_poly.pdbx_seq_one_letter_code
_entity_poly.pdbx_strand_id
1 'polypeptide(L)'
;MDFRAFRTRTLLSTTFALLSGLVLGCVIGTGGDDASPTECGDIGSHSFVDGDQCFCEGGYTWCTSDPNDYDCCLIGNHDPNPDQTCGLNSYLDNDGFCYCEVGYKWVDDNSLDCEPDTAQTGTGSSGSESDTEGTDSSDSEGTTAGPTTGADCPNPYDPPAGSCDPQTELAFCTHPDSCGPEGSEYYLCDGGTWVLQDQAAQNQLCGFEGFDFSYGCVDDGMSADLVCGTGSGDPCSGDSCIDGSTLGACIYGKTSAQDCQVTCEDVEGPDGFYDLGECGDQGDGPQCLCSYEDTSTS
;
A
#
# COMPACT_ATOMS: atom_id res chain seq x y z
N MET A 1 32.68 29.71 14.19
CA MET A 1 33.82 28.78 14.33
C MET A 1 33.72 27.80 13.18
N ASP A 2 34.87 27.47 12.60
CA ASP A 2 35.13 26.97 11.25
C ASP A 2 34.21 25.91 10.62
N PHE A 3 33.99 26.15 9.31
CA PHE A 3 33.67 25.18 8.26
C PHE A 3 34.56 23.93 8.30
N ARG A 4 33.99 22.76 7.99
CA ARG A 4 34.63 21.75 7.11
C ARG A 4 33.64 20.69 6.62
N ALA A 5 33.42 20.73 5.32
CA ALA A 5 32.92 19.64 4.50
C ALA A 5 33.77 18.37 4.60
N PHE A 6 33.13 17.21 4.45
CA PHE A 6 33.82 15.98 4.06
C PHE A 6 32.99 15.22 3.01
N ARG A 7 33.15 15.62 1.74
CA ARG A 7 32.99 14.70 0.60
C ARG A 7 34.27 13.87 0.52
N THR A 8 34.18 12.55 0.51
CA THR A 8 35.28 11.71 0.02
C THR A 8 34.71 10.60 -0.84
N ARG A 9 34.72 10.86 -2.15
CA ARG A 9 34.73 9.81 -3.18
C ARG A 9 36.01 9.01 -3.02
N THR A 10 35.90 7.69 -2.88
CA THR A 10 37.02 6.78 -3.14
C THR A 10 36.59 5.80 -4.22
N LEU A 11 37.02 6.10 -5.45
CA LEU A 11 37.19 5.13 -6.53
C LEU A 11 38.32 4.20 -6.11
N LEU A 12 38.08 2.89 -6.05
CA LEU A 12 39.16 1.91 -6.22
C LEU A 12 38.68 0.74 -7.07
N SER A 13 39.13 0.80 -8.32
CA SER A 13 39.19 -0.28 -9.29
C SER A 13 40.04 -1.43 -8.74
N THR A 14 39.51 -2.66 -8.77
CA THR A 14 40.36 -3.85 -8.90
C THR A 14 39.64 -4.91 -9.73
N THR A 15 40.13 -5.05 -10.95
CA THR A 15 39.91 -6.16 -11.86
C THR A 15 40.45 -7.47 -11.26
N PHE A 16 39.60 -8.48 -11.17
CA PHE A 16 40.04 -9.88 -11.15
C PHE A 16 39.21 -10.66 -12.18
N ALA A 17 39.81 -10.82 -13.36
CA ALA A 17 39.37 -11.78 -14.36
C ALA A 17 39.79 -13.19 -13.91
N LEU A 18 38.83 -14.06 -13.66
CA LEU A 18 39.03 -15.50 -13.67
C LEU A 18 38.01 -16.13 -14.60
N LEU A 19 38.50 -16.41 -15.81
CA LEU A 19 37.91 -17.37 -16.74
C LEU A 19 37.79 -18.73 -16.03
N SER A 20 36.58 -19.26 -15.98
CA SER A 20 36.34 -20.70 -15.96
C SER A 20 35.07 -20.95 -16.75
N GLY A 21 35.28 -21.35 -18.01
CA GLY A 21 34.21 -21.69 -18.93
C GLY A 21 33.54 -23.00 -18.53
N LEU A 22 32.23 -22.94 -18.42
CA LEU A 22 31.35 -24.09 -18.53
C LEU A 22 30.27 -23.69 -19.54
N VAL A 23 30.55 -23.99 -20.81
CA VAL A 23 29.59 -23.83 -21.90
C VAL A 23 28.60 -24.98 -21.77
N LEU A 24 27.52 -24.76 -21.04
CA LEU A 24 26.27 -25.51 -21.23
C LEU A 24 25.56 -24.83 -22.41
N GLY A 25 25.62 -25.49 -23.57
CA GLY A 25 24.88 -25.06 -24.73
C GLY A 25 23.40 -25.17 -24.47
N CYS A 26 22.72 -24.05 -24.22
CA CYS A 26 21.29 -23.96 -24.46
C CYS A 26 21.06 -24.11 -25.95
N VAL A 27 20.45 -25.23 -26.33
CA VAL A 27 19.77 -25.39 -27.61
C VAL A 27 18.60 -24.40 -27.60
N ILE A 28 18.71 -23.31 -28.35
CA ILE A 28 17.53 -22.51 -28.71
C ILE A 28 16.80 -23.32 -29.79
N GLY A 29 15.85 -24.14 -29.37
CA GLY A 29 14.85 -24.70 -30.24
C GLY A 29 13.85 -23.61 -30.61
N THR A 30 13.91 -23.11 -31.83
CA THR A 30 12.81 -22.35 -32.42
C THR A 30 11.83 -23.33 -33.05
N GLY A 31 10.64 -23.45 -32.46
CA GLY A 31 9.51 -24.23 -32.96
C GLY A 31 8.71 -24.79 -31.79
N GLY A 32 7.40 -24.72 -31.74
CA GLY A 32 6.35 -24.25 -32.64
C GLY A 32 5.03 -24.39 -31.86
N ASP A 33 3.98 -23.71 -32.29
CA ASP A 33 2.66 -23.66 -31.65
C ASP A 33 1.88 -24.99 -31.75
N ASP A 34 2.46 -26.09 -31.29
CA ASP A 34 1.79 -27.37 -31.10
C ASP A 34 1.86 -27.70 -29.61
N ALA A 35 0.75 -27.44 -28.90
CA ALA A 35 0.53 -27.79 -27.49
C ALA A 35 0.73 -29.29 -27.29
N SER A 36 1.98 -29.66 -27.04
CA SER A 36 2.32 -30.94 -26.44
C SER A 36 1.88 -30.85 -24.98
N PRO A 37 1.31 -31.90 -24.38
CA PRO A 37 0.96 -31.88 -22.97
C PRO A 37 2.20 -31.47 -22.16
N THR A 38 2.08 -30.38 -21.41
CA THR A 38 3.15 -29.85 -20.56
C THR A 38 3.63 -30.98 -19.64
N GLU A 39 4.91 -31.30 -19.59
CA GLU A 39 5.41 -32.35 -18.69
C GLU A 39 5.52 -31.81 -17.26
N CYS A 40 5.28 -32.67 -16.25
CA CYS A 40 5.45 -32.29 -14.85
C CYS A 40 6.89 -31.81 -14.58
N GLY A 41 7.04 -30.60 -14.03
CA GLY A 41 8.36 -29.98 -13.82
C GLY A 41 8.86 -29.14 -15.00
N ASP A 42 8.05 -28.94 -16.04
CA ASP A 42 8.38 -28.00 -17.11
C ASP A 42 8.44 -26.57 -16.59
N ILE A 43 9.38 -25.80 -17.15
CA ILE A 43 9.57 -24.41 -16.79
C ILE A 43 8.31 -23.60 -17.14
N GLY A 44 7.67 -23.02 -16.12
CA GLY A 44 6.43 -22.26 -16.26
C GLY A 44 5.16 -23.03 -15.90
N SER A 45 5.22 -24.34 -15.69
CA SER A 45 4.07 -25.13 -15.23
C SER A 45 3.78 -24.98 -13.74
N HIS A 46 4.71 -24.41 -12.96
CA HIS A 46 4.62 -24.32 -11.48
C HIS A 46 4.30 -25.65 -10.80
N SER A 47 4.71 -26.76 -11.42
CA SER A 47 4.57 -28.12 -10.91
C SER A 47 5.94 -28.74 -10.66
N PHE A 48 6.01 -29.72 -9.76
CA PHE A 48 7.22 -30.48 -9.48
C PHE A 48 6.90 -31.96 -9.23
N VAL A 49 7.87 -32.82 -9.53
CA VAL A 49 7.77 -34.26 -9.29
C VAL A 49 8.23 -34.59 -7.87
N ASP A 50 7.41 -35.29 -7.09
CA ASP A 50 7.81 -35.97 -5.85
C ASP A 50 7.40 -37.44 -5.89
N GLY A 51 8.39 -38.34 -5.98
CA GLY A 51 8.18 -39.76 -6.24
C GLY A 51 7.62 -40.03 -7.65
N ASP A 52 6.48 -40.72 -7.72
CA ASP A 52 5.77 -41.04 -8.97
C ASP A 52 4.57 -40.11 -9.21
N GLN A 53 4.48 -38.99 -8.47
CA GLN A 53 3.36 -38.06 -8.52
C GLN A 53 3.85 -36.64 -8.80
N CYS A 54 3.00 -35.88 -9.49
CA CYS A 54 3.21 -34.46 -9.72
C CYS A 54 2.42 -33.64 -8.70
N PHE A 55 3.01 -32.55 -8.23
CA PHE A 55 2.41 -31.64 -7.26
C PHE A 55 2.62 -30.19 -7.72
N CYS A 56 1.67 -29.31 -7.41
CA CYS A 56 1.86 -27.88 -7.60
C CYS A 56 2.79 -27.30 -6.53
N GLU A 57 3.59 -26.31 -6.91
CA GLU A 57 4.37 -25.48 -5.99
C GLU A 57 3.46 -24.78 -4.97
N GLY A 58 4.02 -24.39 -3.81
CA GLY A 58 3.25 -23.69 -2.78
C GLY A 58 2.65 -22.38 -3.32
N GLY A 59 1.35 -22.18 -3.13
CA GLY A 59 0.61 -21.02 -3.66
C GLY A 59 -0.09 -21.28 -5.00
N TYR A 60 0.03 -22.49 -5.56
CA TYR A 60 -0.58 -22.87 -6.83
C TYR A 60 -1.51 -24.10 -6.70
N THR A 61 -2.50 -24.19 -7.60
CA THR A 61 -3.45 -25.31 -7.75
C THR A 61 -3.51 -25.73 -9.22
N TRP A 62 -4.01 -26.92 -9.54
CA TRP A 62 -4.12 -27.37 -10.93
C TRP A 62 -4.99 -26.42 -11.74
N CYS A 63 -4.49 -25.91 -12.87
CA CYS A 63 -5.26 -25.01 -13.73
C CYS A 63 -6.53 -25.68 -14.25
N THR A 64 -6.44 -26.97 -14.60
CA THR A 64 -7.51 -27.74 -15.21
C THR A 64 -7.77 -29.04 -14.45
N SER A 65 -8.85 -29.72 -14.84
CA SER A 65 -9.18 -31.07 -14.32
C SER A 65 -8.69 -32.19 -15.23
N ASP A 66 -7.96 -31.87 -16.31
CA ASP A 66 -7.37 -32.88 -17.17
C ASP A 66 -6.18 -33.52 -16.44
N PRO A 67 -6.20 -34.83 -16.17
CA PRO A 67 -5.11 -35.50 -15.46
C PRO A 67 -3.79 -35.56 -16.25
N ASN A 68 -3.76 -35.12 -17.50
CA ASN A 68 -2.55 -35.03 -18.33
C ASN A 68 -2.06 -33.59 -18.51
N ASP A 69 -2.73 -32.62 -17.90
CA ASP A 69 -2.33 -31.23 -17.88
C ASP A 69 -1.67 -30.94 -16.53
N TYR A 70 -0.38 -30.62 -16.57
CA TYR A 70 0.42 -30.40 -15.38
C TYR A 70 0.67 -28.91 -15.10
N ASP A 71 -0.08 -28.02 -15.73
CA ASP A 71 -0.02 -26.59 -15.43
C ASP A 71 -0.73 -26.27 -14.11
N CYS A 72 -0.02 -25.58 -13.25
CA CYS A 72 -0.49 -25.07 -11.97
C CYS A 72 -0.66 -23.55 -12.05
N CYS A 73 -1.85 -23.10 -11.66
CA CYS A 73 -2.27 -21.71 -11.64
C CYS A 73 -2.22 -21.19 -10.20
N LEU A 74 -1.97 -19.90 -10.04
CA LEU A 74 -2.10 -19.24 -8.73
C LEU A 74 -3.47 -19.55 -8.14
N ILE A 75 -3.51 -19.92 -6.86
CA ILE A 75 -4.77 -20.13 -6.15
C ILE A 75 -5.62 -18.85 -6.29
N GLY A 76 -6.79 -18.98 -6.90
CA GLY A 76 -7.67 -17.85 -7.27
C GLY A 76 -7.81 -17.63 -8.78
N ASN A 77 -6.80 -17.95 -9.59
CA ASN A 77 -6.79 -17.80 -11.05
C ASN A 77 -7.21 -19.08 -11.80
N HIS A 78 -8.27 -19.76 -11.35
CA HIS A 78 -8.84 -20.82 -12.18
C HIS A 78 -9.41 -20.21 -13.45
N ASP A 79 -9.01 -20.74 -14.62
CA ASP A 79 -9.60 -20.41 -15.91
C ASP A 79 -11.13 -20.58 -15.80
N PRO A 80 -11.90 -19.49 -15.89
CA PRO A 80 -13.34 -19.57 -15.80
C PRO A 80 -13.81 -20.29 -17.05
N ASN A 81 -14.26 -21.53 -16.88
CA ASN A 81 -15.11 -22.16 -17.89
C ASN A 81 -16.21 -21.13 -18.26
N PRO A 82 -16.32 -20.68 -19.52
CA PRO A 82 -17.19 -19.56 -19.89
C PRO A 82 -18.70 -19.84 -19.74
N ASP A 83 -19.06 -21.06 -19.32
CA ASP A 83 -20.43 -21.47 -18.94
C ASP A 83 -20.68 -21.46 -17.42
N GLN A 84 -19.71 -21.07 -16.58
CA GLN A 84 -19.87 -21.09 -15.12
C GLN A 84 -20.48 -19.78 -14.61
N THR A 85 -21.81 -19.80 -14.43
CA THR A 85 -22.46 -18.87 -13.50
C THR A 85 -21.94 -19.15 -12.10
N CYS A 86 -21.54 -18.12 -11.35
CA CYS A 86 -21.24 -18.26 -9.91
C CYS A 86 -22.41 -18.98 -9.20
N GLY A 87 -22.12 -19.79 -8.19
CA GLY A 87 -23.11 -20.60 -7.50
C GLY A 87 -24.11 -19.78 -6.69
N LEU A 88 -24.99 -20.44 -5.94
CA LEU A 88 -26.08 -19.76 -5.25
C LEU A 88 -25.54 -18.79 -4.17
N ASN A 89 -26.08 -17.56 -4.14
CA ASN A 89 -25.69 -16.47 -3.23
C ASN A 89 -24.24 -15.97 -3.42
N SER A 90 -23.76 -15.99 -4.66
CA SER A 90 -22.48 -15.41 -5.05
C SER A 90 -22.65 -14.51 -6.28
N TYR A 91 -21.70 -13.58 -6.48
CA TYR A 91 -21.66 -12.68 -7.62
C TYR A 91 -20.29 -12.70 -8.30
N LEU A 92 -20.26 -12.44 -9.60
CA LEU A 92 -19.03 -12.30 -10.39
C LEU A 92 -18.58 -10.83 -10.34
N ASP A 93 -17.31 -10.57 -10.02
CA ASP A 93 -16.73 -9.23 -10.15
C ASP A 93 -16.33 -8.90 -11.60
N ASN A 94 -15.73 -7.72 -11.79
CA ASN A 94 -15.30 -7.28 -13.11
C ASN A 94 -14.05 -8.00 -13.63
N ASP A 95 -13.32 -8.69 -12.76
CA ASP A 95 -12.09 -9.41 -13.06
C ASP A 95 -12.35 -10.92 -13.28
N GLY A 96 -13.61 -11.35 -13.10
CA GLY A 96 -14.05 -12.73 -13.37
C GLY A 96 -14.00 -13.64 -12.15
N PHE A 97 -13.86 -13.10 -10.93
CA PHE A 97 -13.86 -13.86 -9.70
C PHE A 97 -15.26 -13.92 -9.08
N CYS A 98 -15.62 -15.08 -8.52
CA CYS A 98 -16.86 -15.22 -7.77
C CYS A 98 -16.63 -14.88 -6.29
N TYR A 99 -17.52 -14.08 -5.70
CA TYR A 99 -17.54 -13.75 -4.27
C TYR A 99 -18.90 -14.07 -3.67
N CYS A 100 -18.93 -14.49 -2.41
CA CYS A 100 -20.19 -14.61 -1.68
C CYS A 100 -20.83 -13.24 -1.46
N GLU A 101 -22.16 -13.19 -1.57
CA GLU A 101 -22.92 -12.01 -1.18
C GLU A 101 -22.74 -11.70 0.32
N VAL A 102 -22.93 -10.44 0.70
CA VAL A 102 -22.85 -10.01 2.11
C VAL A 102 -23.79 -10.84 2.99
N GLY A 103 -23.27 -11.42 4.07
CA GLY A 103 -24.01 -12.32 4.95
C GLY A 103 -23.94 -13.80 4.57
N TYR A 104 -23.11 -14.17 3.58
CA TYR A 104 -22.88 -15.55 3.17
C TYR A 104 -21.38 -15.90 3.17
N LYS A 105 -21.08 -17.19 3.30
CA LYS A 105 -19.72 -17.75 3.27
C LYS A 105 -19.67 -19.00 2.37
N TRP A 106 -18.49 -19.36 1.89
CA TRP A 106 -18.29 -20.57 1.10
C TRP A 106 -18.66 -21.82 1.89
N VAL A 107 -19.35 -22.76 1.24
CA VAL A 107 -19.72 -24.05 1.85
C VAL A 107 -18.48 -24.91 2.11
N ASP A 108 -17.53 -24.91 1.15
CA ASP A 108 -16.23 -25.57 1.24
C ASP A 108 -15.27 -25.00 0.18
N ASP A 109 -13.97 -25.32 0.29
CA ASP A 109 -12.90 -24.78 -0.57
C ASP A 109 -13.02 -25.19 -2.05
N ASN A 110 -13.95 -26.10 -2.38
CA ASN A 110 -14.15 -26.61 -3.73
C ASN A 110 -15.54 -26.28 -4.30
N SER A 111 -16.34 -25.49 -3.58
CA SER A 111 -17.72 -25.15 -3.96
C SER A 111 -17.86 -23.67 -4.25
N LEU A 112 -18.52 -23.35 -5.37
CA LEU A 112 -18.92 -21.98 -5.70
C LEU A 112 -20.28 -21.60 -5.09
N ASP A 113 -20.86 -22.44 -4.23
CA ASP A 113 -22.09 -22.14 -3.49
C ASP A 113 -21.75 -21.48 -2.15
N CYS A 114 -22.55 -20.47 -1.78
CA CYS A 114 -22.45 -19.79 -0.50
C CYS A 114 -23.65 -20.11 0.41
N GLU A 115 -23.38 -20.38 1.68
CA GLU A 115 -24.40 -20.58 2.71
C GLU A 115 -24.49 -19.38 3.66
N PRO A 116 -25.66 -19.13 4.29
CA PRO A 116 -25.81 -18.02 5.22
C PRO A 116 -24.78 -18.10 6.36
N ASP A 117 -24.05 -17.01 6.57
CA ASP A 117 -23.14 -16.90 7.68
C ASP A 117 -23.91 -16.58 8.97
N THR A 118 -24.25 -17.63 9.71
CA THR A 118 -24.92 -17.50 11.01
C THR A 118 -24.09 -16.74 12.05
N ALA A 119 -22.78 -16.54 11.84
CA ALA A 119 -21.93 -15.74 12.71
C ALA A 119 -22.11 -14.22 12.51
N GLN A 120 -22.68 -13.77 11.38
CA GLN A 120 -22.91 -12.35 11.07
C GLN A 120 -24.30 -11.82 11.49
N THR A 121 -25.11 -12.57 12.24
CA THR A 121 -26.40 -12.06 12.76
C THR A 121 -26.21 -11.15 13.99
N GLY A 122 -25.56 -10.00 13.76
CA GLY A 122 -25.39 -8.93 14.74
C GLY A 122 -25.84 -7.58 14.18
N THR A 123 -27.12 -7.25 14.42
CA THR A 123 -27.64 -5.86 14.46
C THR A 123 -27.98 -5.17 13.12
N GLY A 124 -28.92 -5.74 12.37
CA GLY A 124 -29.79 -4.97 11.46
C GLY A 124 -31.07 -4.55 12.20
N SER A 125 -31.14 -3.30 12.68
CA SER A 125 -32.33 -2.75 13.34
C SER A 125 -33.37 -2.31 12.31
N SER A 126 -34.43 -3.12 12.16
CA SER A 126 -35.68 -2.75 11.49
C SER A 126 -36.73 -2.39 12.55
N GLY A 127 -37.23 -1.15 12.58
CA GLY A 127 -38.32 -0.77 13.49
C GLY A 127 -38.90 0.62 13.24
N SER A 128 -40.18 0.65 12.87
CA SER A 128 -41.05 1.81 12.60
C SER A 128 -41.38 2.70 13.80
N GLU A 129 -41.64 3.98 13.48
CA GLU A 129 -42.46 5.05 14.09
C GLU A 129 -42.95 4.95 15.56
N SER A 130 -42.63 5.99 16.35
CA SER A 130 -43.58 6.66 17.26
C SER A 130 -43.04 8.00 17.78
N ASP A 131 -43.89 9.02 17.69
CA ASP A 131 -43.73 10.37 18.23
C ASP A 131 -43.35 10.39 19.72
N THR A 132 -42.49 11.33 20.12
CA THR A 132 -42.60 12.03 21.41
C THR A 132 -41.82 13.35 21.34
N GLU A 133 -42.54 14.47 21.46
CA GLU A 133 -41.98 15.78 21.74
C GLU A 133 -41.33 15.82 23.14
N GLY A 134 -40.17 16.44 23.25
CA GLY A 134 -39.51 16.72 24.51
C GLY A 134 -38.42 17.77 24.34
N THR A 135 -38.79 19.03 24.54
CA THR A 135 -37.88 20.16 24.70
C THR A 135 -37.22 20.07 26.07
N ASP A 136 -35.88 20.15 26.17
CA ASP A 136 -35.21 21.09 27.07
C ASP A 136 -33.69 21.13 26.91
N SER A 137 -33.16 22.32 27.20
CA SER A 137 -31.80 22.80 26.97
C SER A 137 -30.80 22.30 28.03
N SER A 138 -29.53 22.14 27.64
CA SER A 138 -28.37 22.91 28.18
C SER A 138 -27.04 22.16 28.07
N ASP A 139 -26.09 22.84 27.41
CA ASP A 139 -24.64 22.94 27.69
C ASP A 139 -23.82 21.70 28.09
N SER A 140 -22.88 21.31 27.21
CA SER A 140 -21.47 21.13 27.59
C SER A 140 -20.55 20.96 26.36
N GLU A 141 -19.62 21.92 26.28
CA GLU A 141 -18.23 21.88 25.80
C GLU A 141 -17.89 21.28 24.43
N GLY A 142 -17.42 22.17 23.57
CA GLY A 142 -17.00 21.88 22.21
C GLY A 142 -15.69 21.10 22.14
N THR A 143 -15.70 20.09 21.27
CA THR A 143 -14.52 19.67 20.53
C THR A 143 -14.74 20.17 19.10
N THR A 144 -13.94 21.15 18.69
CA THR A 144 -13.95 21.66 17.32
C THR A 144 -13.41 20.56 16.43
N ALA A 145 -14.30 19.81 15.78
CA ALA A 145 -13.96 19.00 14.63
C ALA A 145 -13.35 19.95 13.57
N GLY A 146 -12.06 19.76 13.29
CA GLY A 146 -11.39 20.40 12.16
C GLY A 146 -12.03 19.92 10.85
N PRO A 147 -11.85 20.66 9.75
CA PRO A 147 -12.47 20.32 8.47
C PRO A 147 -11.87 19.00 7.96
N THR A 148 -12.68 17.94 7.99
CA THR A 148 -12.41 16.69 7.27
C THR A 148 -12.51 16.97 5.78
N THR A 149 -11.38 17.30 5.15
CA THR A 149 -11.23 17.38 3.69
C THR A 149 -10.61 16.12 3.08
N GLY A 150 -10.49 15.03 3.86
CA GLY A 150 -10.36 13.69 3.29
C GLY A 150 -11.72 13.24 2.78
N ALA A 151 -11.78 12.77 1.53
CA ALA A 151 -12.95 12.04 1.04
C ALA A 151 -13.37 11.01 2.08
N ASP A 152 -14.67 10.85 2.35
CA ASP A 152 -15.19 9.82 3.25
C ASP A 152 -14.64 8.45 2.80
N CYS A 153 -13.54 8.02 3.40
CA CYS A 153 -12.99 6.71 3.17
C CYS A 153 -13.98 5.73 3.80
N PRO A 154 -14.61 4.83 3.03
CA PRO A 154 -15.71 4.02 3.53
C PRO A 154 -15.18 2.97 4.50
N ASN A 155 -15.13 3.34 5.79
CA ASN A 155 -14.66 2.58 6.95
C ASN A 155 -13.24 1.99 6.82
N PRO A 156 -12.37 2.16 7.83
CA PRO A 156 -11.11 1.43 7.88
C PRO A 156 -11.40 -0.08 7.77
N TYR A 157 -10.69 -0.77 6.89
CA TYR A 157 -10.76 -2.22 6.79
C TYR A 157 -10.23 -2.83 8.08
N ASP A 158 -10.93 -3.81 8.65
CA ASP A 158 -10.35 -4.64 9.70
C ASP A 158 -9.22 -5.51 9.09
N PRO A 159 -8.15 -5.80 9.84
CA PRO A 159 -7.15 -6.77 9.39
C PRO A 159 -7.81 -8.10 9.02
N PRO A 160 -7.25 -8.83 8.02
CA PRO A 160 -7.81 -10.11 7.59
C PRO A 160 -8.11 -11.02 8.77
N ALA A 161 -9.32 -11.58 8.81
CA ALA A 161 -9.75 -12.42 9.91
C ALA A 161 -8.84 -13.65 10.03
N GLY A 162 -8.15 -13.77 11.17
CA GLY A 162 -7.31 -14.93 11.48
C GLY A 162 -5.86 -14.57 11.82
N SER A 163 -4.98 -15.55 11.65
CA SER A 163 -3.53 -15.39 11.75
C SER A 163 -2.96 -14.86 10.44
N CYS A 164 -1.94 -14.03 10.52
CA CYS A 164 -1.14 -13.62 9.36
C CYS A 164 -0.05 -14.66 9.04
N ASP A 165 0.41 -14.73 7.80
CA ASP A 165 1.63 -15.46 7.44
C ASP A 165 2.85 -14.52 7.47
N PRO A 166 3.81 -14.70 8.40
CA PRO A 166 4.98 -13.83 8.50
C PRO A 166 5.97 -13.95 7.33
N GLN A 167 5.73 -14.81 6.34
CA GLN A 167 6.54 -14.91 5.12
C GLN A 167 5.95 -14.14 3.93
N THR A 168 4.63 -14.00 3.87
CA THR A 168 3.94 -13.39 2.73
C THR A 168 3.13 -12.16 3.10
N GLU A 169 2.67 -12.06 4.35
CA GLU A 169 1.82 -10.99 4.88
C GLU A 169 2.59 -10.26 5.98
N LEU A 170 3.51 -9.38 5.59
CA LEU A 170 4.38 -8.70 6.57
C LEU A 170 3.68 -7.56 7.31
N ALA A 171 2.80 -6.85 6.61
CA ALA A 171 2.12 -5.67 7.10
C ALA A 171 0.71 -5.57 6.52
N PHE A 172 -0.16 -4.83 7.22
CA PHE A 172 -1.51 -4.51 6.76
C PHE A 172 -1.85 -3.07 7.16
N CYS A 173 -2.55 -2.36 6.28
CA CYS A 173 -3.06 -1.03 6.56
C CYS A 173 -4.58 -0.97 6.37
N THR A 174 -5.26 -0.28 7.28
CA THR A 174 -6.73 -0.17 7.20
C THR A 174 -7.22 0.76 6.10
N HIS A 175 -6.33 1.53 5.46
CA HIS A 175 -6.68 2.48 4.40
C HIS A 175 -6.09 2.03 3.07
N PRO A 176 -6.91 1.95 1.99
CA PRO A 176 -6.36 1.76 0.66
C PRO A 176 -5.64 3.03 0.20
N ASP A 177 -4.73 2.92 -0.76
CA ASP A 177 -3.96 4.06 -1.31
C ASP A 177 -4.85 5.24 -1.73
N SER A 178 -6.00 4.95 -2.32
CA SER A 178 -7.00 5.96 -2.71
C SER A 178 -7.54 6.84 -1.57
N CYS A 179 -7.42 6.41 -0.31
CA CYS A 179 -7.89 7.16 0.86
C CYS A 179 -6.81 8.04 1.51
N GLY A 180 -5.54 7.79 1.21
CA GLY A 180 -4.43 8.41 1.91
C GLY A 180 -4.27 7.92 3.37
N PRO A 181 -3.24 8.42 4.07
CA PRO A 181 -2.81 7.85 5.34
C PRO A 181 -3.54 8.37 6.59
N GLU A 182 -4.30 9.46 6.48
CA GLU A 182 -4.87 10.13 7.65
C GLU A 182 -5.87 9.23 8.39
N GLY A 183 -5.61 8.95 9.68
CA GLY A 183 -6.50 8.14 10.52
C GLY A 183 -6.41 6.63 10.29
N SER A 184 -5.46 6.18 9.47
CA SER A 184 -5.19 4.76 9.25
C SER A 184 -4.55 4.08 10.46
N GLU A 185 -4.77 2.77 10.56
CA GLU A 185 -4.11 1.91 11.53
C GLU A 185 -3.16 0.96 10.80
N TYR A 186 -1.94 0.82 11.33
CA TYR A 186 -0.89 -0.01 10.75
C TYR A 186 -0.65 -1.24 11.61
N TYR A 187 -0.70 -2.42 10.99
CA TYR A 187 -0.49 -3.70 11.66
C TYR A 187 0.76 -4.38 11.09
N LEU A 188 1.54 -5.01 11.96
CA LEU A 188 2.65 -5.89 11.55
C LEU A 188 2.32 -7.33 11.92
N CYS A 189 2.74 -8.26 11.07
CA CYS A 189 2.64 -9.68 11.38
C CYS A 189 3.79 -10.13 12.30
N ASP A 190 3.48 -10.42 13.57
CA ASP A 190 4.45 -10.96 14.52
C ASP A 190 3.98 -12.34 15.01
N GLY A 191 4.79 -13.37 14.73
CA GLY A 191 4.51 -14.74 15.16
C GLY A 191 3.16 -15.29 14.66
N GLY A 192 2.69 -14.82 13.51
CA GLY A 192 1.39 -15.18 12.94
C GLY A 192 0.20 -14.45 13.56
N THR A 193 0.42 -13.32 14.24
CA THR A 193 -0.64 -12.46 14.77
C THR A 193 -0.47 -11.05 14.25
N TRP A 194 -1.56 -10.42 13.81
CA TRP A 194 -1.59 -8.99 13.51
C TRP A 194 -1.43 -8.17 14.80
N VAL A 195 -0.35 -7.41 14.89
CA VAL A 195 -0.06 -6.53 16.02
C VAL A 195 -0.17 -5.08 15.57
N LEU A 196 -1.13 -4.36 16.14
CA LEU A 196 -1.32 -2.93 15.93
C LEU A 196 -0.07 -2.16 16.37
N GLN A 197 0.45 -1.33 15.47
CA GLN A 197 1.56 -0.42 15.75
C GLN A 197 1.01 0.94 16.14
N ASP A 198 1.29 1.36 17.37
CA ASP A 198 0.96 2.70 17.82
C ASP A 198 1.78 3.77 17.09
N GLN A 199 1.39 5.04 17.26
CA GLN A 199 2.06 6.17 16.60
C GLN A 199 3.56 6.26 16.94
N ALA A 200 3.98 5.87 18.14
CA ALA A 200 5.38 5.93 18.53
C ALA A 200 6.21 4.86 17.80
N ALA A 201 5.67 3.65 17.67
CA ALA A 201 6.26 2.57 16.89
C ALA A 201 6.35 2.95 15.40
N GLN A 202 5.29 3.51 14.82
CA GLN A 202 5.30 3.97 13.44
C GLN A 202 6.33 5.09 13.20
N ASN A 203 6.43 6.07 14.10
CA ASN A 203 7.44 7.12 14.01
C ASN A 203 8.86 6.54 14.09
N GLN A 204 9.08 5.51 14.92
CA GLN A 204 10.36 4.82 15.00
C GLN A 204 10.70 4.10 13.68
N LEU A 205 9.72 3.50 13.02
CA LEU A 205 9.89 2.87 11.71
C LEU A 205 10.30 3.89 10.64
N CYS A 206 9.58 5.00 10.54
CA CYS A 206 9.93 6.14 9.67
C CYS A 206 11.33 6.71 10.00
N GLY A 207 11.71 6.72 11.28
CA GLY A 207 13.02 7.18 11.74
C GLY A 207 14.21 6.38 11.20
N PHE A 208 14.02 5.09 10.86
CA PHE A 208 15.09 4.30 10.23
C PHE A 208 15.41 4.77 8.81
N GLU A 209 14.46 5.42 8.15
CA GLU A 209 14.60 5.99 6.80
C GLU A 209 14.97 7.48 6.81
N GLY A 210 15.10 8.08 8.00
CA GLY A 210 15.50 9.47 8.18
C GLY A 210 14.33 10.46 8.24
N PHE A 211 13.10 9.98 8.37
CA PHE A 211 11.91 10.81 8.59
C PHE A 211 11.65 11.01 10.09
N ASP A 212 10.91 12.05 10.44
CA ASP A 212 10.67 12.42 11.84
C ASP A 212 9.40 11.76 12.40
N PHE A 213 8.39 11.52 11.56
CA PHE A 213 7.10 10.96 11.97
C PHE A 213 6.36 10.22 10.85
N SER A 214 5.30 9.50 11.21
CA SER A 214 4.35 8.85 10.30
C SER A 214 3.04 9.65 10.20
N TYR A 215 2.55 9.90 8.99
CA TYR A 215 1.18 10.37 8.74
C TYR A 215 0.15 9.25 8.98
N GLY A 216 0.58 8.01 8.84
CA GLY A 216 -0.21 6.79 8.84
C GLY A 216 0.35 5.81 7.82
N CYS A 217 -0.49 4.92 7.30
CA CYS A 217 -0.16 3.97 6.26
C CYS A 217 -1.16 4.02 5.10
N VAL A 218 -0.79 3.40 3.99
CA VAL A 218 -1.69 3.09 2.87
C VAL A 218 -1.45 1.66 2.40
N ASP A 219 -2.48 1.02 1.85
CA ASP A 219 -2.43 -0.31 1.23
C ASP A 219 -2.78 -0.22 -0.25
N ASP A 220 -1.89 -0.65 -1.14
CA ASP A 220 -2.15 -0.66 -2.59
C ASP A 220 -2.73 -2.01 -3.09
N GLY A 221 -3.03 -2.94 -2.17
CA GLY A 221 -3.46 -4.30 -2.45
C GLY A 221 -2.31 -5.29 -2.64
N MET A 222 -1.05 -4.81 -2.67
CA MET A 222 0.16 -5.63 -2.72
C MET A 222 1.03 -5.43 -1.48
N SER A 223 1.17 -4.20 -1.00
CA SER A 223 1.89 -3.86 0.24
C SER A 223 1.19 -2.77 1.04
N ALA A 224 1.37 -2.86 2.36
CA ALA A 224 1.01 -1.82 3.30
C ALA A 224 2.25 -1.01 3.69
N ASP A 225 2.28 0.25 3.28
CA ASP A 225 3.42 1.14 3.42
C ASP A 225 3.11 2.31 4.35
N LEU A 226 4.07 2.67 5.22
CA LEU A 226 3.96 3.88 6.04
C LEU A 226 4.23 5.12 5.19
N VAL A 227 3.36 6.11 5.30
CA VAL A 227 3.59 7.42 4.69
C VAL A 227 4.31 8.29 5.71
N CYS A 228 5.60 8.51 5.50
CA CYS A 228 6.46 9.21 6.44
C CYS A 228 6.62 10.71 6.10
N GLY A 229 6.91 11.52 7.11
CA GLY A 229 7.11 12.96 7.00
C GLY A 229 8.27 13.49 7.84
N THR A 230 8.77 14.66 7.47
CA THR A 230 9.77 15.43 8.23
C THR A 230 9.10 16.58 8.96
N GLY A 231 9.64 17.01 10.10
CA GLY A 231 9.09 18.09 10.93
C GLY A 231 8.47 17.59 12.24
N SER A 232 7.57 18.40 12.81
CA SER A 232 7.01 18.13 14.14
C SER A 232 5.97 17.01 14.16
N GLY A 233 5.23 16.82 13.06
CA GLY A 233 4.09 15.90 13.03
C GLY A 233 2.92 16.29 13.95
N ASP A 234 2.97 17.49 14.54
CA ASP A 234 1.91 18.04 15.39
C ASP A 234 0.66 18.35 14.56
N PRO A 235 -0.55 18.30 15.15
CA PRO A 235 -1.78 18.70 14.47
C PRO A 235 -1.72 20.14 13.96
N CYS A 236 -2.21 20.36 12.74
CA CYS A 236 -2.16 21.66 12.08
C CYS A 236 -3.54 22.12 11.57
N SER A 237 -3.67 23.43 11.37
CA SER A 237 -4.89 24.06 10.82
C SER A 237 -4.64 24.77 9.49
N GLY A 238 -3.44 24.65 8.94
CA GLY A 238 -2.99 25.33 7.74
C GLY A 238 -1.48 25.49 7.72
N ASP A 239 -0.98 25.97 6.59
CA ASP A 239 0.44 26.16 6.36
C ASP A 239 0.97 27.36 7.17
N SER A 240 2.25 27.33 7.52
CA SER A 240 2.94 28.44 8.18
C SER A 240 4.43 28.40 7.94
N CYS A 241 5.09 29.56 7.84
CA CYS A 241 6.56 29.60 7.84
C CYS A 241 7.08 29.33 9.26
N ILE A 242 7.82 28.24 9.43
CA ILE A 242 8.47 27.89 10.70
C ILE A 242 9.63 28.86 10.93
N ASP A 243 10.38 29.13 9.87
CA ASP A 243 11.41 30.17 9.80
C ASP A 243 11.51 30.71 8.37
N GLY A 244 12.53 31.51 8.07
CA GLY A 244 12.70 32.13 6.75
C GLY A 244 13.06 31.16 5.62
N SER A 245 13.39 29.92 5.92
CA SER A 245 13.80 28.89 4.95
C SER A 245 12.93 27.64 4.97
N THR A 246 12.11 27.46 6.01
CA THR A 246 11.30 26.25 6.20
C THR A 246 9.81 26.55 6.21
N LEU A 247 9.09 25.94 5.27
CA LEU A 247 7.64 25.91 5.25
C LEU A 247 7.12 24.75 6.09
N GLY A 248 6.30 25.06 7.09
CA GLY A 248 5.48 24.13 7.83
C GLY A 248 4.18 23.87 7.09
N ALA A 249 4.16 22.92 6.16
CA ALA A 249 3.00 22.54 5.37
C ALA A 249 2.07 21.62 6.19
N CYS A 250 0.76 21.85 6.11
CA CYS A 250 -0.25 21.06 6.77
C CYS A 250 -0.72 19.93 5.86
N ILE A 251 -0.10 18.76 6.03
CA ILE A 251 -0.32 17.59 5.17
C ILE A 251 -0.98 16.51 6.02
N TYR A 252 -2.14 16.00 5.57
CA TYR A 252 -2.92 14.98 6.30
C TYR A 252 -3.16 15.35 7.77
N GLY A 253 -3.49 16.63 8.03
CA GLY A 253 -3.74 17.15 9.36
C GLY A 253 -2.52 17.31 10.27
N LYS A 254 -1.29 17.05 9.78
CA LYS A 254 -0.03 17.17 10.53
C LYS A 254 0.95 18.17 9.90
N THR A 255 1.72 18.88 10.72
CA THR A 255 2.76 19.82 10.24
C THR A 255 4.00 19.07 9.75
N SER A 256 4.23 19.18 8.44
CA SER A 256 5.42 18.76 7.71
C SER A 256 6.39 19.93 7.53
N ALA A 257 7.68 19.72 7.77
CA ALA A 257 8.72 20.69 7.45
C ALA A 257 9.26 20.45 6.04
N GLN A 258 9.15 21.46 5.18
CA GLN A 258 9.72 21.50 3.84
C GLN A 258 10.82 22.55 3.78
N ASP A 259 11.99 22.18 3.30
CA ASP A 259 13.08 23.10 3.04
C ASP A 259 12.83 23.82 1.71
N CYS A 260 12.53 25.12 1.78
CA CYS A 260 12.19 25.89 0.59
C CYS A 260 13.35 26.00 -0.39
N GLN A 261 14.61 25.93 0.06
CA GLN A 261 15.75 25.91 -0.84
C GLN A 261 15.71 24.65 -1.71
N VAL A 262 15.54 23.48 -1.09
CA VAL A 262 15.44 22.19 -1.81
C VAL A 262 14.22 22.18 -2.72
N THR A 263 13.07 22.62 -2.22
CA THR A 263 11.83 22.69 -3.01
C THR A 263 12.00 23.56 -4.26
N CYS A 264 12.65 24.71 -4.15
CA CYS A 264 12.84 25.61 -5.27
C CYS A 264 13.89 25.11 -6.28
N GLU A 265 14.96 24.46 -5.82
CA GLU A 265 15.98 23.87 -6.69
C GLU A 265 15.44 22.73 -7.57
N ASP A 266 14.39 22.03 -7.12
CA ASP A 266 13.77 20.92 -7.84
C ASP A 266 12.70 21.37 -8.87
N VAL A 267 12.33 22.66 -8.90
CA VAL A 267 11.32 23.19 -9.82
C VAL A 267 11.97 23.95 -10.99
N GLU A 268 11.62 23.57 -12.22
CA GLU A 268 12.02 24.30 -13.42
C GLU A 268 11.09 25.51 -13.62
N GLY A 269 11.64 26.70 -13.45
CA GLY A 269 11.00 27.97 -13.78
C GLY A 269 11.21 28.38 -15.24
N PRO A 270 10.72 29.57 -15.63
CA PRO A 270 10.77 30.04 -17.03
C PRO A 270 12.19 30.27 -17.58
N ASP A 271 13.17 30.51 -16.70
CA ASP A 271 14.56 30.81 -17.06
C ASP A 271 15.54 29.72 -16.60
N GLY A 272 15.03 28.57 -16.14
CA GLY A 272 15.80 27.43 -15.61
C GLY A 272 15.38 27.04 -14.20
N PHE A 273 16.23 26.29 -13.50
CA PHE A 273 16.01 25.96 -12.08
C PHE A 273 16.23 27.20 -11.21
N TYR A 274 15.44 27.33 -10.15
CA TYR A 274 15.62 28.42 -9.18
C TYR A 274 16.86 28.17 -8.31
N ASP A 275 17.58 29.24 -7.97
CA ASP A 275 18.79 29.17 -7.16
C ASP A 275 18.54 29.48 -5.69
N LEU A 276 17.38 30.05 -5.35
CA LEU A 276 17.03 30.51 -4.02
C LEU A 276 15.59 30.15 -3.68
N GLY A 277 15.39 29.62 -2.48
CA GLY A 277 14.07 29.40 -1.89
C GLY A 277 13.97 29.97 -0.48
N GLU A 278 12.96 30.81 -0.24
CA GLU A 278 12.65 31.34 1.09
C GLU A 278 11.18 31.07 1.42
N CYS A 279 10.87 30.87 2.69
CA CYS A 279 9.47 30.81 3.12
C CYS A 279 8.93 32.22 3.28
N GLY A 280 7.79 32.50 2.65
CA GLY A 280 7.10 33.78 2.80
C GLY A 280 5.63 33.71 2.42
N ASP A 281 4.91 34.77 2.78
CA ASP A 281 3.49 34.90 2.43
C ASP A 281 3.32 35.47 1.02
N GLN A 282 2.56 34.77 0.17
CA GLN A 282 2.12 35.30 -1.12
C GLN A 282 0.66 34.95 -1.35
N GLY A 283 -0.16 36.00 -1.53
CA GLY A 283 -1.56 35.92 -1.97
C GLY A 283 -2.46 35.10 -1.04
N ASP A 284 -2.41 33.79 -1.22
CA ASP A 284 -3.29 32.78 -0.64
C ASP A 284 -2.70 32.11 0.62
N GLY A 285 -1.47 32.43 1.00
CA GLY A 285 -0.88 31.94 2.25
C GLY A 285 0.65 31.87 2.24
N PRO A 286 1.23 31.27 3.29
CA PRO A 286 2.66 30.98 3.37
C PRO A 286 3.01 29.87 2.38
N GLN A 287 4.09 30.07 1.63
CA GLN A 287 4.60 29.14 0.62
C GLN A 287 6.11 29.33 0.41
N CYS A 288 6.73 28.41 -0.32
CA CYS A 288 8.12 28.57 -0.75
C CYS A 288 8.19 29.54 -1.94
N LEU A 289 8.83 30.68 -1.73
CA LEU A 289 9.06 31.71 -2.73
C LEU A 289 10.39 31.43 -3.44
N CYS A 290 10.30 31.05 -4.71
CA CYS A 290 11.45 30.71 -5.53
C CYS A 290 11.94 31.90 -6.36
N SER A 291 13.24 32.15 -6.36
CA SER A 291 13.87 33.22 -7.13
C SER A 291 15.22 32.79 -7.72
N TYR A 292 15.64 33.44 -8.79
CA TYR A 292 16.97 33.26 -9.37
C TYR A 292 17.97 34.16 -8.64
N GLU A 293 19.23 33.73 -8.52
CA GLU A 293 20.26 34.67 -8.11
C GLU A 293 20.38 35.75 -9.19
N ASP A 294 20.05 36.99 -8.83
CA ASP A 294 20.13 38.12 -9.73
C ASP A 294 21.62 38.39 -10.03
N THR A 295 22.17 37.73 -11.06
CA THR A 295 23.56 37.93 -11.52
C THR A 295 23.79 39.34 -12.10
N SER A 296 22.82 40.24 -11.98
CA SER A 296 22.75 41.56 -12.59
C SER A 296 23.42 42.70 -11.79
N THR A 297 24.37 42.40 -10.89
CA THR A 297 25.27 43.42 -10.31
C THR A 297 26.75 43.05 -10.33
N SER A 298 27.35 43.06 -11.52
CA SER A 298 28.76 43.45 -11.70
C SER A 298 29.05 43.99 -13.09
#